data_AF-A0A3D4CZQ8-F1
#
_entry.id   AF-A0A3D4CZQ8-F1
#
_cell.length_a   1.000
_cell.length_b   1.000
_cell.length_c   1.000
_cell.angle_alpha   90.00
_cell.angle_beta   90.00
_cell.angle_gamma   90.00
#
_symmetry.space_group_name_H-M   'P 1'
#
loop_
_entity.id
_entity.type
_entity.pdbx_description
1 polymer ?
#
loop_
_entity_poly.entity_id
_entity_poly.type
_entity_poly.pdbx_seq_one_letter_code
_entity_poly.pdbx_strand_id
1 'polypeptide(L)'
;DLEIKLSDREDRDYKALRHAQSQWGAEVKTLIPKLRTYANKANSGIVFEALGLLARANGKEEEANAFFTVAKDKYSSEADRLRQDLHIVDVYRGAGNKKTAVLLLQKIRKNSSQIPEEKAVTALLNILDPPAPPPVKLRRKR
;
A
#
# COMPACT_ATOMS: atom_id res chain seq x y z
N ASP A 1 -15.89 12.73 18.85
CA ASP A 1 -15.33 11.74 17.90
C ASP A 1 -15.78 12.09 16.49
N LEU A 2 -15.33 11.40 15.44
CA LEU A 2 -15.87 11.64 14.09
C LEU A 2 -17.35 11.25 14.06
N GLU A 3 -18.24 12.23 13.96
CA GLU A 3 -19.70 12.05 13.93
C GLU A 3 -20.17 11.77 12.50
N ILE A 4 -19.90 10.57 12.02
CA ILE A 4 -20.29 10.13 10.68
C ILE A 4 -21.24 8.96 10.82
N LYS A 5 -22.40 9.08 10.18
CA LYS A 5 -23.40 8.01 10.16
C LYS A 5 -22.82 6.79 9.46
N LEU A 6 -22.61 5.72 10.22
CA LEU A 6 -22.04 4.47 9.68
C LEU A 6 -22.98 3.76 8.70
N SER A 7 -24.28 4.10 8.71
CA SER A 7 -25.32 3.59 7.82
C SER A 7 -25.19 4.07 6.39
N ASP A 8 -24.61 5.26 6.18
CA ASP A 8 -24.46 5.85 4.86
C ASP A 8 -23.25 5.17 4.22
N ARG A 9 -23.46 4.16 3.38
CA ARG A 9 -22.36 3.35 2.81
C ARG A 9 -21.59 4.08 1.72
N GLU A 10 -22.25 4.96 0.98
CA GLU A 10 -21.65 5.68 -0.14
C GLU A 10 -20.80 6.86 0.35
N ASP A 11 -19.54 6.88 -0.10
CA ASP A 11 -18.52 7.89 0.21
C ASP A 11 -18.24 8.17 1.68
N ARG A 12 -18.73 7.33 2.59
CA ARG A 12 -18.60 7.50 4.04
C ARG A 12 -17.17 7.77 4.47
N ASP A 13 -16.26 6.93 3.98
CA ASP A 13 -14.86 6.94 4.37
C ASP A 13 -14.14 8.16 3.77
N TYR A 14 -14.50 8.58 2.56
CA TYR A 14 -13.98 9.81 1.95
C TYR A 14 -14.48 11.06 2.66
N LYS A 15 -15.76 11.09 3.06
CA LYS A 15 -16.32 12.15 3.90
C LYS A 15 -15.60 12.20 5.26
N ALA A 16 -15.28 11.04 5.84
CA ALA A 16 -14.51 10.94 7.07
C ALA A 16 -13.11 11.52 6.97
N LEU A 17 -12.39 11.15 5.93
CA LEU A 17 -11.06 11.69 5.64
C LEU A 17 -11.13 13.20 5.46
N ARG A 18 -12.05 13.70 4.63
CA ARG A 18 -12.22 15.14 4.38
C ARG A 18 -12.54 15.91 5.65
N HIS A 19 -13.48 15.41 6.46
CA HIS A 19 -13.88 16.06 7.69
C HIS A 19 -12.73 16.09 8.70
N ALA A 20 -12.06 14.95 8.91
CA ALA A 20 -10.92 14.86 9.82
C ALA A 20 -9.78 15.79 9.39
N GLN A 21 -9.46 15.83 8.09
CA GLN A 21 -8.43 16.72 7.56
C GLN A 21 -8.80 18.20 7.73
N SER A 22 -10.07 18.55 7.54
CA SER A 22 -10.53 19.94 7.70
C SER A 22 -10.47 20.40 9.16
N GLN A 23 -10.73 19.52 10.12
CA GLN A 23 -10.72 19.86 11.54
C GLN A 23 -9.34 19.75 12.19
N TRP A 24 -8.56 18.73 11.85
CA TRP A 24 -7.32 18.38 12.55
C TRP A 24 -6.11 18.23 11.62
N GLY A 25 -6.19 18.67 10.36
CA GLY A 25 -5.12 18.50 9.38
C GLY A 25 -3.77 19.11 9.79
N ALA A 26 -3.79 20.17 10.60
CA ALA A 26 -2.59 20.79 11.17
C ALA A 26 -2.09 20.08 12.44
N GLU A 27 -2.92 19.25 13.08
CA GLU A 27 -2.65 18.60 14.34
C GLU A 27 -2.54 17.08 14.15
N VAL A 28 -1.43 16.61 13.59
CA VAL A 28 -1.21 15.18 13.26
C VAL A 28 -1.42 14.27 14.48
N LYS A 29 -1.05 14.74 15.69
CA LYS A 29 -1.24 14.01 16.96
C LYS A 29 -2.71 13.80 17.32
N THR A 30 -3.61 14.67 16.84
CA THR A 30 -5.06 14.57 17.03
C THR A 30 -5.70 13.82 15.86
N LEU A 31 -5.28 14.12 14.63
CA LEU A 31 -5.80 13.53 13.40
C LEU A 31 -5.68 12.01 13.34
N ILE A 32 -4.47 11.48 13.58
CA ILE A 32 -4.19 10.04 13.44
C ILE A 32 -5.04 9.20 14.39
N PRO A 33 -5.10 9.47 15.72
CA PRO A 33 -5.96 8.72 16.63
C PRO A 33 -7.44 8.80 16.26
N LYS A 34 -7.95 9.96 15.82
CA LYS A 34 -9.36 10.11 15.42
C LYS A 34 -9.70 9.26 14.21
N LEU A 35 -8.88 9.32 13.16
CA LEU A 35 -9.04 8.50 11.97
C LEU A 35 -8.89 7.00 12.27
N ARG A 36 -7.92 6.61 13.11
CA ARG A 36 -7.73 5.21 13.52
C ARG A 36 -8.93 4.66 14.29
N THR A 37 -9.47 5.43 15.24
CA THR A 37 -10.68 5.06 15.99
C THR A 37 -11.88 4.88 15.05
N TYR A 38 -12.07 5.81 14.10
CA TYR A 38 -13.10 5.67 13.08
C TYR A 38 -12.89 4.42 12.21
N ALA A 39 -11.68 4.22 11.67
CA ALA A 39 -11.37 3.11 10.78
C ALA A 39 -11.63 1.75 11.42
N ASN A 40 -11.32 1.60 12.71
CA ASN A 40 -11.63 0.40 13.47
C ASN A 40 -13.15 0.18 13.60
N LYS A 41 -13.91 1.20 14.03
CA LYS A 41 -15.37 1.11 14.18
C LYS A 41 -16.07 0.82 12.84
N ALA A 42 -15.56 1.42 11.78
CA ALA A 42 -16.12 1.37 10.44
C ALA A 42 -15.62 0.17 9.60
N ASN A 43 -14.65 -0.60 10.13
CA ASN A 43 -13.90 -1.65 9.44
C ASN A 43 -13.35 -1.18 8.06
N SER A 44 -12.80 0.03 8.01
CA SER A 44 -12.45 0.71 6.75
C SER A 44 -11.00 0.48 6.33
N GLY A 45 -10.79 -0.27 5.24
CA GLY A 45 -9.49 -0.37 4.58
C GLY A 45 -9.01 0.96 3.98
N ILE A 46 -9.95 1.76 3.45
CA ILE A 46 -9.67 3.06 2.82
C ILE A 46 -9.01 4.03 3.81
N VAL A 47 -9.56 4.13 5.03
CA VAL A 47 -9.00 5.06 6.03
C VAL A 47 -7.66 4.55 6.56
N PHE A 48 -7.49 3.23 6.74
CA PHE A 48 -6.18 2.68 7.12
C PHE A 48 -5.12 2.90 6.05
N GLU A 49 -5.47 2.74 4.78
CA GLU A 49 -4.54 3.05 3.69
C GLU A 49 -4.17 4.54 3.65
N ALA A 50 -5.14 5.44 3.84
CA ALA A 50 -4.85 6.88 3.91
C ALA A 50 -3.88 7.21 5.06
N LEU A 51 -4.03 6.55 6.21
CA LEU A 51 -3.07 6.66 7.32
C LEU A 51 -1.69 6.11 6.95
N GLY A 52 -1.62 5.00 6.22
CA GLY A 52 -0.35 4.45 5.72
C GLY A 52 0.36 5.39 4.75
N LEU A 53 -0.39 5.99 3.81
CA LEU A 53 0.13 6.99 2.87
C LEU A 53 0.64 8.23 3.59
N LEU A 54 -0.10 8.72 4.61
CA LEU A 54 0.32 9.84 5.44
C LEU A 54 1.60 9.51 6.22
N ALA A 55 1.68 8.33 6.84
CA ALA A 55 2.87 7.89 7.58
C ALA A 55 4.09 7.79 6.64
N ARG A 56 3.92 7.21 5.45
CA ARG A 56 4.97 7.13 4.42
C ARG A 56 5.45 8.52 3.99
N ALA A 57 4.54 9.46 3.73
CA ALA A 57 4.89 10.83 3.34
C ALA A 57 5.70 11.56 4.43
N ASN A 58 5.54 11.16 5.69
CA ASN A 58 6.29 11.70 6.84
C ASN A 58 7.56 10.88 7.18
N GLY A 59 7.97 9.94 6.33
CA GLY A 59 9.16 9.11 6.56
C GLY A 59 9.02 8.09 7.69
N LYS A 60 7.79 7.80 8.14
CA LYS A 60 7.52 6.86 9.24
C LYS A 60 7.23 5.47 8.70
N GLU A 61 8.29 4.77 8.31
CA GLU A 61 8.22 3.50 7.58
C GLU A 61 7.51 2.38 8.35
N GLU A 62 7.83 2.21 9.64
CA GLU A 62 7.21 1.19 10.49
C GLU A 62 5.71 1.43 10.66
N GLU A 63 5.32 2.68 10.90
CA GLU A 63 3.93 3.09 11.05
C GLU A 63 3.17 2.91 9.72
N ALA A 64 3.79 3.25 8.59
CA ALA A 64 3.20 3.04 7.26
C ALA A 64 2.94 1.55 6.99
N ASN A 65 3.94 0.70 7.23
CA ASN A 65 3.81 -0.75 7.05
C ASN A 65 2.70 -1.34 7.93
N ALA A 66 2.61 -0.91 9.19
CA ALA A 66 1.55 -1.36 10.10
C ALA A 66 0.16 -0.98 9.56
N PHE A 67 -0.01 0.26 9.08
CA PHE A 67 -1.28 0.69 8.51
C PHE A 67 -1.67 -0.02 7.21
N PHE A 68 -0.73 -0.21 6.27
CA PHE A 68 -1.01 -0.96 5.05
C PHE A 68 -1.34 -2.43 5.33
N THR A 69 -0.68 -3.05 6.31
CA THR A 69 -1.01 -4.42 6.75
C THR A 69 -2.43 -4.49 7.28
N VAL A 70 -2.82 -3.56 8.17
CA VAL A 70 -4.20 -3.52 8.67
C VAL A 70 -5.18 -3.22 7.54
N ALA A 71 -4.88 -2.29 6.63
CA ALA A 71 -5.73 -1.97 5.48
C ALA A 71 -5.98 -3.22 4.61
N LYS A 72 -4.94 -4.00 4.35
CA LYS A 72 -5.01 -5.25 3.57
C LYS A 72 -6.02 -6.22 4.18
N ASP A 73 -6.01 -6.40 5.50
CA ASP A 73 -6.92 -7.30 6.21
C ASP A 73 -8.39 -6.85 6.17
N LYS A 74 -8.65 -5.59 5.78
CA LYS A 74 -10.00 -5.02 5.65
C LYS A 74 -10.57 -5.15 4.25
N TYR A 75 -9.74 -5.39 3.23
CA TYR A 75 -10.17 -5.51 1.85
C TYR A 75 -10.53 -6.96 1.46
N SER A 76 -11.73 -7.15 0.92
CA SER A 76 -12.18 -8.42 0.34
C SER A 76 -11.67 -8.64 -1.08
N SER A 77 -11.43 -7.55 -1.83
CA SER A 77 -10.89 -7.58 -3.19
C SER A 77 -9.41 -7.98 -3.21
N GLU A 78 -9.05 -8.93 -4.06
CA GLU A 78 -7.66 -9.34 -4.28
C GLU A 78 -6.80 -8.20 -4.84
N ALA A 79 -7.35 -7.41 -5.75
CA ALA A 79 -6.66 -6.26 -6.33
C ALA A 79 -6.34 -5.20 -5.25
N ASP A 80 -7.26 -4.95 -4.32
CA ASP A 80 -7.02 -4.01 -3.24
C ASP A 80 -6.00 -4.53 -2.22
N ARG A 81 -6.05 -5.82 -1.91
CA ARG A 81 -5.02 -6.45 -1.07
C ARG A 81 -3.64 -6.38 -1.72
N LEU A 82 -3.56 -6.65 -3.03
CA LEU A 82 -2.31 -6.54 -3.79
C LEU A 82 -1.79 -5.10 -3.80
N ARG A 83 -2.68 -4.11 -3.93
CA ARG A 83 -2.31 -2.69 -3.84
C ARG A 83 -1.69 -2.34 -2.49
N GLN A 84 -2.21 -2.87 -1.39
CA GLN A 84 -1.57 -2.67 -0.07
C GLN A 84 -0.21 -3.37 0.02
N ASP A 85 -0.07 -4.56 -0.56
CA ASP A 85 1.22 -5.25 -0.64
C ASP A 85 2.25 -4.43 -1.43
N LEU A 86 1.84 -3.79 -2.53
CA LEU A 86 2.70 -2.90 -3.32
C LEU A 86 3.08 -1.64 -2.55
N HIS A 87 2.20 -1.07 -1.72
CA HIS A 87 2.56 0.03 -0.83
C HIS A 87 3.63 -0.39 0.18
N ILE A 88 3.54 -1.59 0.76
CA ILE A 88 4.55 -2.13 1.69
C ILE A 88 5.90 -2.32 0.97
N VAL A 89 5.89 -2.87 -0.26
CA VAL A 89 7.10 -2.96 -1.09
C VAL A 89 7.72 -1.57 -1.27
N ASP A 90 6.90 -0.58 -1.56
CA ASP A 90 7.31 0.81 -1.80
C ASP A 90 7.90 1.49 -0.57
N VAL A 91 7.43 1.14 0.64
CA VAL A 91 8.06 1.58 1.89
C VAL A 91 9.50 1.05 1.97
N TYR A 92 9.72 -0.25 1.76
CA TYR A 92 11.06 -0.83 1.77
C TYR A 92 11.97 -0.27 0.67
N ARG A 93 11.42 0.03 -0.50
CA ARG A 93 12.17 0.70 -1.58
C ARG A 93 12.59 2.12 -1.18
N GLY A 94 11.66 2.89 -0.61
CA GLY A 94 11.94 4.25 -0.11
C GLY A 94 13.03 4.26 0.96
N ALA A 95 13.06 3.25 1.81
CA ALA A 95 14.07 3.02 2.84
C ALA A 95 15.46 2.60 2.31
N GLY A 96 15.62 2.43 0.99
CA GLY A 96 16.83 1.85 0.39
C GLY A 96 16.99 0.33 0.60
N ASN A 97 16.02 -0.33 1.23
CA ASN A 97 16.04 -1.78 1.45
C ASN A 97 15.53 -2.57 0.23
N LYS A 98 16.29 -2.46 -0.86
CA LYS A 98 16.00 -3.11 -2.13
C LYS A 98 15.88 -4.63 -2.01
N LYS A 99 16.69 -5.27 -1.17
CA LYS A 99 16.69 -6.74 -1.01
C LYS A 99 15.36 -7.23 -0.46
N THR A 100 14.85 -6.61 0.61
CA THR A 100 13.56 -6.97 1.17
C THR A 100 12.41 -6.70 0.19
N ALA A 101 12.46 -5.58 -0.54
CA ALA A 101 11.48 -5.27 -1.58
C ALA A 101 11.40 -6.37 -2.67
N VAL A 102 12.55 -6.85 -3.17
CA VAL A 102 12.60 -7.93 -4.17
C VAL A 102 12.03 -9.24 -3.60
N LEU A 103 12.42 -9.64 -2.38
CA LEU A 103 11.90 -10.86 -1.75
C LEU A 103 10.38 -10.81 -1.56
N LEU A 104 9.85 -9.64 -1.17
CA LEU A 104 8.42 -9.45 -0.99
C LEU A 104 7.68 -9.54 -2.33
N LEU A 105 8.19 -8.90 -3.38
CA LEU A 105 7.60 -8.99 -4.72
C LEU A 105 7.62 -10.41 -5.29
N GLN A 106 8.69 -11.17 -5.08
CA GLN A 106 8.75 -12.58 -5.48
C GLN A 106 7.68 -13.41 -4.75
N LYS A 107 7.45 -13.15 -3.46
CA LYS A 107 6.38 -13.78 -2.68
C LYS A 107 5.00 -13.39 -3.19
N ILE A 108 4.78 -12.09 -3.45
CA ILE A 108 3.51 -11.57 -3.97
C ILE A 108 3.19 -12.23 -5.31
N ARG A 109 4.14 -12.26 -6.27
CA ARG A 109 3.93 -12.83 -7.60
C ARG A 109 3.45 -14.27 -7.55
N LYS A 110 3.99 -15.09 -6.65
CA LYS A 110 3.56 -16.49 -6.46
C LYS A 110 2.09 -16.61 -6.04
N ASN A 111 1.57 -15.60 -5.34
CA ASN A 111 0.23 -15.62 -4.74
C ASN A 111 -0.82 -14.85 -5.56
N SER A 112 -0.41 -14.10 -6.60
CA SER A 112 -1.29 -13.19 -7.36
C SER A 112 -1.39 -13.55 -8.85
N SER A 113 -1.00 -14.76 -9.24
CA SER A 113 -0.92 -15.21 -10.64
C SER A 113 -2.25 -15.30 -11.41
N GLN A 114 -3.37 -14.99 -10.76
CA GLN A 114 -4.72 -15.12 -11.31
C GLN A 114 -5.43 -13.78 -11.56
N ILE A 115 -4.78 -12.65 -11.24
CA ILE A 115 -5.36 -11.31 -11.43
C ILE A 115 -4.53 -10.45 -12.40
N PRO A 116 -5.16 -9.60 -13.24
CA PRO A 116 -4.44 -8.75 -14.19
C PRO A 116 -3.38 -7.84 -13.55
N GLU A 117 -3.60 -7.41 -12.32
CA GLU A 117 -2.74 -6.53 -11.54
C GLU A 117 -1.37 -7.15 -11.20
N GLU A 118 -1.20 -8.48 -11.34
CA GLU A 118 0.09 -9.16 -11.22
C GLU A 118 1.16 -8.57 -12.17
N LYS A 119 0.73 -8.00 -13.31
CA LYS A 119 1.63 -7.32 -14.25
C LYS A 119 2.40 -6.18 -13.60
N ALA A 120 1.81 -5.47 -12.63
CA ALA A 120 2.48 -4.43 -11.87
C ALA A 120 3.61 -5.01 -10.99
N VAL A 121 3.38 -6.18 -10.38
CA VAL A 121 4.38 -6.91 -9.59
C VAL A 121 5.56 -7.32 -10.47
N THR A 122 5.28 -7.87 -11.65
CA THR A 122 6.30 -8.30 -12.62
C THR A 122 7.09 -7.11 -13.16
N ALA A 123 6.42 -6.02 -13.52
CA ALA A 123 7.08 -4.80 -13.98
C ALA A 123 8.02 -4.23 -12.89
N LEU A 124 7.56 -4.20 -11.64
CA LEU A 124 8.38 -3.69 -10.54
C LEU A 124 9.57 -4.61 -10.22
N LEU A 125 9.38 -5.93 -10.30
CA LEU A 125 10.50 -6.88 -10.22
C LEU A 125 11.53 -6.61 -11.31
N ASN A 126 11.12 -6.42 -12.56
CA ASN A 126 12.07 -6.16 -13.65
C ASN A 126 12.86 -4.85 -13.47
N ILE A 127 12.28 -3.85 -12.79
CA ILE A 127 12.99 -2.59 -12.45
C ILE A 127 14.04 -2.84 -11.36
N LEU A 128 13.71 -3.62 -10.34
CA LEU A 128 14.58 -3.84 -9.19
C LEU A 128 15.62 -4.94 -9.43
N ASP A 129 15.21 -6.01 -10.09
CA ASP A 129 15.98 -7.22 -10.33
C ASP A 129 15.79 -7.63 -11.81
N PRO A 130 16.42 -6.90 -12.74
CA PRO A 130 16.23 -7.14 -14.16
C PRO A 130 16.70 -8.55 -14.54
N PRO A 131 15.98 -9.24 -15.44
CA PRO A 131 16.41 -10.54 -15.91
C PRO A 131 17.77 -10.46 -16.61
N ALA A 132 18.52 -11.56 -16.58
CA ALA A 132 19.79 -11.65 -17.26
C ALA A 132 19.64 -11.30 -18.76
N PRO A 133 20.61 -10.57 -19.34
CA PRO A 133 20.56 -10.24 -20.75
C PRO A 133 20.55 -11.53 -21.60
N PRO A 134 19.87 -11.52 -22.76
CA PRO A 134 19.88 -12.67 -23.64
C PRO A 134 21.33 -13.00 -24.06
N PRO A 135 21.69 -14.28 -24.18
CA PRO A 135 23.06 -14.68 -24.54
C PRO A 135 23.45 -14.10 -25.90
N VAL A 136 24.66 -13.52 -25.96
CA VAL A 136 25.20 -12.95 -27.20
C VAL A 136 25.47 -14.07 -28.21
N LYS A 137 24.79 -14.03 -29.36
CA LYS A 137 25.13 -14.91 -30.49
C LYS A 137 26.46 -14.46 -31.06
N LEU A 138 27.55 -15.15 -30.69
CA LEU A 138 28.86 -14.93 -31.31
C LEU A 138 28.75 -15.21 -32.82
N ARG A 139 28.92 -14.17 -33.64
CA ARG A 139 29.03 -14.32 -35.09
C ARG A 139 30.28 -15.16 -35.35
N ARG A 140 30.11 -16.41 -35.82
CA ARG A 140 31.23 -17.23 -36.31
C ARG A 140 31.96 -16.40 -37.36
N LYS A 141 33.21 -15.99 -37.09
CA LYS A 141 34.11 -15.49 -38.13
C LYS A 141 34.27 -16.63 -39.14
N ARG A 142 33.84 -16.37 -40.38
CA ARG A 142 34.17 -17.20 -41.54
C ARG A 142 35.59 -16.89 -41.96
#